data_AF-A0A7Y2X9C8-F1
#
_entry.id   AF-A0A7Y2X9C8-F1
#
_cell.length_a   1.000
_cell.length_b   1.000
_cell.length_c   1.000
_cell.angle_alpha   90.00
_cell.angle_beta   90.00
_cell.angle_gamma   90.00
#
_symmetry.space_group_name_H-M   'P 1'
#
loop_
_entity.id
_entity.type
_entity.pdbx_description
1 polymer ?
#
loop_
_entity_poly.entity_id
_entity_poly.type
_entity_poly.pdbx_seq_one_letter_code
_entity_poly.pdbx_strand_id
1 'polypeptide(L)'
;MFKEVQEQKLKSEVDFNQAKDHLKRPNNLSVNSNKNKKEITDYIIYLLWAFILFVFAYDLFKSPGRSMFWLFELSAAVFIYYKLKIPNWVYFSILGLFLTNIFGELFIGIFYKVKNVDKVLHSLSPLIVGPFFYYIFEKRIEDKNILILFSVALIFSWALVWEVLEYFFDLYLATFTTGVKIRVFNGSEFIQVMDPLTDAIYDMLFTIIGAAVFAGIALTLNRRYKQITSSGK
;
A
#
# COMPACT_ATOMS: atom_id res chain seq x y z
N MET A 1 -30.96 -25.23 -63.13
CA MET A 1 -31.26 -23.96 -62.44
C MET A 1 -31.53 -24.11 -60.93
N PHE A 2 -32.53 -24.85 -60.43
CA PHE A 2 -32.76 -24.95 -58.97
C PHE A 2 -31.71 -25.78 -58.20
N LYS A 3 -31.09 -26.79 -58.83
CA LYS A 3 -30.03 -27.60 -58.19
C LYS A 3 -28.69 -26.87 -58.04
N GLU A 4 -28.30 -26.06 -59.02
CA GLU A 4 -27.02 -25.33 -59.00
C GLU A 4 -26.98 -24.26 -57.90
N VAL A 5 -28.12 -23.64 -57.59
CA VAL A 5 -28.23 -22.64 -56.51
C VAL A 5 -28.09 -23.28 -55.13
N GLN A 6 -28.53 -24.53 -54.94
CA GLN A 6 -28.36 -25.22 -53.66
C GLN A 6 -26.92 -25.69 -53.44
N GLU A 7 -26.21 -26.14 -54.48
CA GLU A 7 -24.81 -26.57 -54.36
C GLU A 7 -23.86 -25.39 -54.09
N GLN A 8 -24.11 -24.21 -54.66
CA GLN A 8 -23.32 -23.01 -54.35
C GLN A 8 -23.53 -22.54 -52.91
N LYS A 9 -24.76 -22.66 -52.37
CA LYS A 9 -25.07 -22.27 -50.99
C LYS A 9 -24.38 -23.20 -49.98
N LEU A 10 -24.39 -24.51 -50.24
CA LEU A 10 -23.72 -25.50 -49.39
C LEU A 10 -22.19 -25.31 -49.38
N LYS A 11 -21.57 -25.03 -50.53
CA LYS A 11 -20.12 -24.73 -50.60
C LYS A 11 -19.76 -23.48 -49.80
N SER A 12 -20.59 -22.43 -49.88
CA SER A 12 -20.32 -21.19 -49.14
C SER A 12 -20.42 -21.36 -47.61
N GLU A 13 -21.33 -22.22 -47.13
CA GLU A 13 -21.47 -22.51 -45.69
C GLU A 13 -20.34 -23.40 -45.17
N VAL A 14 -19.82 -24.33 -45.98
CA VAL A 14 -18.67 -25.17 -45.60
C VAL A 14 -17.38 -24.35 -45.52
N ASP A 15 -17.14 -23.47 -46.50
CA ASP A 15 -15.97 -22.58 -46.51
C ASP A 15 -16.01 -21.55 -45.36
N PHE A 16 -17.21 -21.04 -45.04
CA PHE A 16 -17.38 -20.10 -43.92
C PHE A 16 -17.14 -20.75 -42.54
N ASN A 17 -17.52 -22.02 -42.38
CA ASN A 17 -17.27 -22.75 -41.14
C ASN A 17 -15.80 -23.17 -40.99
N GLN A 18 -15.10 -23.55 -42.07
CA GLN A 18 -13.65 -23.79 -42.02
C GLN A 18 -12.85 -22.50 -41.72
N ALA A 19 -13.26 -21.35 -42.25
CA ALA A 19 -12.64 -20.06 -41.91
C ALA A 19 -12.83 -19.68 -40.42
N LYS A 20 -13.94 -20.08 -39.80
CA LYS A 20 -14.25 -19.81 -38.38
C LYS A 20 -13.40 -20.65 -37.43
N ASP A 21 -13.07 -21.88 -37.81
CA ASP A 21 -12.23 -22.76 -36.99
C ASP A 21 -10.73 -22.38 -37.04
N HIS A 22 -10.27 -21.75 -38.12
CA HIS A 22 -8.91 -21.18 -38.17
C HIS A 22 -8.71 -19.89 -37.37
N LEU A 23 -9.80 -19.23 -36.94
CA LEU A 23 -9.77 -18.05 -36.07
C LEU A 23 -9.86 -18.39 -34.57
N LYS A 24 -10.09 -19.66 -34.20
CA LYS A 24 -9.89 -20.15 -32.84
C LYS A 24 -8.45 -20.65 -32.66
N ARG A 25 -7.46 -19.77 -32.86
CA ARG A 25 -6.15 -20.03 -32.23
C ARG A 25 -6.37 -20.00 -30.72
N PRO A 26 -6.01 -21.05 -29.97
CA PRO A 26 -6.14 -21.03 -28.52
C PRO A 26 -5.28 -19.87 -27.98
N ASN A 27 -5.89 -19.08 -27.09
CA ASN A 27 -5.32 -17.98 -26.32
C ASN A 27 -4.18 -18.44 -25.37
N ASN A 28 -3.34 -19.40 -25.76
CA ASN A 28 -2.26 -19.93 -24.93
C ASN A 28 -1.19 -18.87 -24.61
N LEU A 29 -1.08 -17.81 -25.40
CA LEU A 29 -0.19 -16.67 -25.11
C LEU A 29 -0.70 -15.78 -23.96
N SER A 30 -2.02 -15.59 -23.82
CA SER A 30 -2.58 -14.77 -22.74
C SER A 30 -2.59 -15.50 -21.39
N VAL A 31 -2.78 -16.82 -21.41
CA VAL A 31 -2.74 -17.66 -20.20
C VAL A 31 -1.31 -17.78 -19.65
N ASN A 32 -0.31 -17.99 -20.51
CA ASN A 32 1.10 -18.05 -20.09
C ASN A 32 1.63 -16.70 -19.59
N SER A 33 1.26 -15.58 -20.24
CA SER A 33 1.71 -14.26 -19.80
C SER A 33 1.14 -13.85 -18.44
N ASN A 34 -0.11 -14.21 -18.12
CA ASN A 34 -0.69 -13.96 -16.81
C ASN A 34 -0.08 -14.81 -15.69
N LYS A 35 0.27 -16.07 -15.99
CA LYS A 35 0.95 -16.95 -15.03
C LYS A 35 2.34 -16.41 -14.69
N ASN A 36 3.15 -16.06 -15.69
CA ASN A 36 4.49 -15.51 -15.48
C ASN A 36 4.46 -14.18 -14.72
N LYS A 37 3.51 -13.30 -15.01
CA LYS A 37 3.34 -12.03 -14.26
C LYS A 37 3.03 -12.27 -12.79
N LYS A 38 2.18 -13.25 -12.49
CA LYS A 38 1.85 -13.60 -11.10
C LYS A 38 3.09 -14.15 -10.38
N GLU A 39 3.81 -15.06 -10.99
CA GLU A 39 5.04 -15.62 -10.42
C GLU A 39 6.08 -14.52 -10.10
N ILE A 40 6.34 -13.60 -11.04
CA ILE A 40 7.26 -12.47 -10.81
C ILE A 40 6.79 -11.60 -9.65
N THR A 41 5.49 -11.31 -9.57
CA THR A 41 4.91 -10.51 -8.49
C THR A 41 5.14 -11.17 -7.13
N ASP A 42 4.88 -12.47 -7.04
CA ASP A 42 5.04 -13.25 -5.81
C ASP A 42 6.53 -13.31 -5.40
N TYR A 43 7.46 -13.49 -6.36
CA TYR A 43 8.90 -13.42 -6.10
C TYR A 43 9.34 -12.07 -5.52
N ILE A 44 8.84 -10.96 -6.07
CA ILE A 44 9.16 -9.62 -5.55
C ILE A 44 8.68 -9.49 -4.10
N ILE A 45 7.45 -9.93 -3.81
CA ILE A 45 6.89 -9.88 -2.45
C ILE A 45 7.73 -10.70 -1.47
N TYR A 46 8.10 -11.93 -1.84
CA TYR A 46 8.93 -12.77 -0.99
C TYR A 46 10.33 -12.21 -0.78
N LEU A 47 10.91 -11.57 -1.79
CA LEU A 47 12.18 -10.88 -1.66
C LEU A 47 12.10 -9.73 -0.66
N LEU A 48 11.02 -8.93 -0.71
CA LEU A 48 10.78 -7.85 0.24
C LEU A 48 10.55 -8.37 1.66
N TRP A 49 9.81 -9.47 1.84
CA TRP A 49 9.65 -10.10 3.15
C TRP A 49 10.96 -10.64 3.70
N ALA A 50 11.77 -11.28 2.86
CA ALA A 50 13.09 -11.76 3.24
C ALA A 50 14.00 -10.60 3.69
N PHE A 51 13.92 -9.45 3.03
CA PHE A 51 14.61 -8.24 3.44
C PHE A 51 14.15 -7.73 4.81
N ILE A 52 12.84 -7.60 5.03
CA ILE A 52 12.29 -7.17 6.34
C ILE A 52 12.70 -8.16 7.45
N LEU A 53 12.63 -9.47 7.17
CA LEU A 53 13.06 -10.50 8.11
C LEU A 53 14.55 -10.42 8.43
N PHE A 54 15.39 -10.14 7.42
CA PHE A 54 16.82 -9.92 7.61
C PHE A 54 17.08 -8.70 8.52
N VAL A 55 16.38 -7.59 8.27
CA VAL A 55 16.48 -6.37 9.10
C VAL A 55 16.02 -6.64 10.54
N PHE A 56 14.90 -7.35 10.70
CA PHE A 56 14.44 -7.83 12.01
C PHE A 56 15.53 -8.63 12.74
N ALA A 57 16.08 -9.65 12.09
CA ALA A 57 17.11 -10.50 12.68
C ALA A 57 18.38 -9.71 13.03
N TYR A 58 18.78 -8.77 12.19
CA TYR A 58 19.92 -7.88 12.45
C TYR A 58 19.67 -7.00 13.69
N ASP A 59 18.52 -6.31 13.73
CA ASP A 59 18.18 -5.41 14.83
C ASP A 59 17.87 -6.14 16.13
N LEU A 60 17.44 -7.41 16.09
CA LEU A 60 17.24 -8.20 17.31
C LEU A 60 18.50 -8.24 18.20
N PHE A 61 19.69 -8.17 17.60
CA PHE A 61 20.97 -8.14 18.33
C PHE A 61 21.57 -6.74 18.51
N LYS A 62 21.09 -5.73 17.77
CA LYS A 62 21.65 -4.36 17.77
C LYS A 62 20.75 -3.34 18.46
N SER A 63 19.44 -3.45 18.29
CA SER A 63 18.39 -2.62 18.87
C SER A 63 17.12 -3.46 19.05
N PRO A 64 17.02 -4.26 20.13
CA PRO A 64 15.91 -5.19 20.33
C PRO A 64 14.54 -4.51 20.33
N GLY A 65 14.43 -3.30 20.89
CA GLY A 65 13.20 -2.51 20.86
C GLY A 65 12.75 -2.22 19.44
N ARG A 66 13.69 -1.79 18.57
CA ARG A 66 13.36 -1.50 17.16
C ARG A 66 12.98 -2.75 16.37
N SER A 67 13.60 -3.89 16.68
CA SER A 67 13.29 -5.17 16.03
C SER A 67 11.83 -5.58 16.18
N MET A 68 11.17 -5.23 17.28
CA MET A 68 9.76 -5.53 17.48
C MET A 68 8.87 -4.88 16.42
N PHE A 69 9.18 -3.65 15.98
CA PHE A 69 8.42 -2.99 14.91
C PHE A 69 8.53 -3.74 13.58
N TRP A 70 9.73 -4.19 13.21
CA TRP A 70 9.95 -4.96 11.98
C TRP A 70 9.20 -6.28 11.99
N LEU A 71 9.13 -6.93 13.15
CA LEU A 71 8.34 -8.15 13.32
C LEU A 71 6.84 -7.87 13.17
N PHE A 72 6.33 -6.76 13.73
CA PHE A 72 4.93 -6.36 13.59
C PHE A 72 4.59 -6.01 12.13
N GLU A 73 5.43 -5.24 11.45
CA GLU A 73 5.26 -4.88 10.03
C GLU A 73 5.29 -6.13 9.13
N LEU A 74 6.24 -7.05 9.34
CA LEU A 74 6.29 -8.31 8.60
C LEU A 74 5.04 -9.17 8.85
N SER A 75 4.63 -9.29 10.11
CA SER A 75 3.44 -10.06 10.48
C SER A 75 2.17 -9.46 9.84
N ALA A 76 2.05 -8.13 9.84
CA ALA A 76 0.97 -7.42 9.16
C ALA A 76 1.03 -7.65 7.64
N ALA A 77 2.21 -7.53 7.02
CA ALA A 77 2.39 -7.75 5.58
C ALA A 77 1.96 -9.16 5.14
N VAL A 78 2.34 -10.19 5.91
CA VAL A 78 1.96 -11.59 5.67
C VAL A 78 0.46 -11.77 5.86
N PHE A 79 -0.11 -11.23 6.93
CA PHE A 79 -1.55 -11.30 7.20
C PHE A 79 -2.37 -10.64 6.09
N ILE A 80 -1.99 -9.43 5.66
CA ILE A 80 -2.68 -8.70 4.59
C ILE A 80 -2.69 -9.51 3.30
N TYR A 81 -1.52 -10.03 2.89
CA TYR A 81 -1.37 -10.77 1.63
C TYR A 81 -2.23 -12.04 1.61
N TYR A 82 -2.20 -12.84 2.68
CA TYR A 82 -2.90 -14.13 2.68
C TYR A 82 -4.37 -14.06 3.12
N LYS A 83 -4.75 -13.09 3.97
CA LYS A 83 -6.11 -13.05 4.58
C LYS A 83 -7.00 -11.97 4.00
N LEU A 84 -6.47 -10.77 3.72
CA LEU A 84 -7.32 -9.62 3.36
C LEU A 84 -7.59 -9.51 1.86
N LYS A 85 -6.78 -10.15 1.01
CA LYS A 85 -7.00 -10.24 -0.46
C LYS A 85 -7.26 -8.87 -1.12
N ILE A 86 -6.52 -7.85 -0.70
CA ILE A 86 -6.59 -6.50 -1.27
C ILE A 86 -5.94 -6.46 -2.66
N PRO A 87 -6.20 -5.42 -3.48
CA PRO A 87 -5.53 -5.26 -4.78
C PRO A 87 -4.00 -5.16 -4.63
N ASN A 88 -3.26 -5.79 -5.54
CA ASN A 88 -1.79 -5.85 -5.48
C ASN A 88 -1.13 -4.48 -5.36
N TRP A 89 -1.64 -3.45 -6.04
CA TRP A 89 -1.06 -2.11 -5.95
C TRP A 89 -1.19 -1.49 -4.55
N VAL A 90 -2.33 -1.73 -3.86
CA VAL A 90 -2.53 -1.28 -2.47
C VAL A 90 -1.55 -2.00 -1.56
N TYR A 91 -1.38 -3.31 -1.78
CA TYR A 91 -0.42 -4.10 -1.04
C TYR A 91 1.03 -3.60 -1.24
N PHE A 92 1.42 -3.30 -2.49
CA PHE A 92 2.73 -2.71 -2.78
C PHE A 92 2.91 -1.32 -2.16
N SER A 93 1.87 -0.50 -2.08
CA SER A 93 1.95 0.79 -1.39
C SER A 93 2.21 0.62 0.12
N ILE A 94 1.58 -0.37 0.76
CA ILE A 94 1.83 -0.70 2.18
C ILE A 94 3.25 -1.23 2.37
N LEU A 95 3.70 -2.15 1.52
CA LEU A 95 5.09 -2.63 1.56
C LEU A 95 6.08 -1.48 1.34
N GLY A 96 5.79 -0.55 0.42
CA GLY A 96 6.60 0.64 0.20
C GLY A 96 6.70 1.53 1.45
N LEU A 97 5.60 1.65 2.20
CA LEU A 97 5.58 2.38 3.48
C LEU A 97 6.46 1.69 4.53
N PHE A 98 6.33 0.37 4.72
CA PHE A 98 7.20 -0.39 5.66
C PHE A 98 8.67 -0.29 5.28
N LEU A 99 9.00 -0.40 3.99
CA LEU A 99 10.37 -0.19 3.53
C LEU A 99 10.84 1.23 3.83
N THR A 100 10.01 2.24 3.59
CA THR A 100 10.36 3.63 3.89
C THR A 100 10.65 3.83 5.38
N ASN A 101 9.88 3.20 6.27
CA ASN A 101 10.14 3.21 7.71
C ASN A 101 11.50 2.57 8.03
N ILE A 102 11.77 1.37 7.51
CA ILE A 102 13.06 0.68 7.68
C ILE A 102 14.23 1.54 7.19
N PHE A 103 14.13 2.12 5.99
CA PHE A 103 15.18 2.95 5.43
C PHE A 103 15.35 4.26 6.22
N GLY A 104 14.25 4.87 6.67
CA GLY A 104 14.26 6.05 7.53
C GLY A 104 15.04 5.79 8.81
N GLU A 105 14.74 4.68 9.49
CA GLU A 105 15.33 4.28 10.78
C GLU A 105 16.75 3.70 10.70
N LEU A 106 17.10 2.99 9.62
CA LEU A 106 18.44 2.43 9.45
C LEU A 106 19.43 3.46 8.88
N PHE A 107 18.94 4.38 8.05
CA PHE A 107 19.76 5.37 7.35
C PHE A 107 19.43 6.80 7.79
N ILE A 108 19.02 6.99 9.05
CA ILE A 108 18.68 8.27 9.70
C ILE A 108 19.64 9.40 9.27
N GLY A 109 20.96 9.14 9.28
CA GLY A 109 21.97 10.15 8.93
C GLY A 109 21.99 10.61 7.46
N ILE A 110 21.38 9.86 6.54
CA ILE A 110 21.33 10.18 5.10
C ILE A 110 19.98 10.82 4.73
N PHE A 111 18.87 10.24 5.18
CA PHE A 111 17.53 10.72 4.83
C PHE A 111 17.13 12.00 5.60
N TYR A 112 17.65 12.20 6.81
CA TYR A 112 17.28 13.36 7.65
C TYR A 112 18.26 14.54 7.57
N LYS A 113 19.07 14.62 6.50
CA LYS A 113 19.63 15.92 6.07
C LYS A 113 18.51 16.88 5.66
N VAL A 114 17.37 16.36 5.22
CA VAL A 114 16.19 17.14 4.88
C VAL A 114 15.35 17.29 6.16
N LYS A 115 15.24 18.53 6.65
CA LYS A 115 14.39 18.84 7.80
C LYS A 115 12.95 18.42 7.52
N ASN A 116 12.27 17.85 8.52
CA ASN A 116 10.84 17.49 8.50
C ASN A 116 10.45 16.32 7.56
N VAL A 117 11.37 15.45 7.14
CA VAL A 117 11.04 14.26 6.33
C VAL A 117 9.98 13.39 7.02
N ASP A 118 10.13 13.19 8.31
CA ASP A 118 9.17 12.47 9.14
C ASP A 118 7.76 13.07 9.04
N LYS A 119 7.64 14.39 9.21
CA LYS A 119 6.36 15.10 9.06
C LYS A 119 5.75 14.96 7.66
N VAL A 120 6.60 14.88 6.62
CA VAL A 120 6.15 14.58 5.26
C VAL A 120 5.59 13.15 5.19
N LEU A 121 6.24 12.17 5.81
CA LEU A 121 5.74 10.79 5.86
C LEU A 121 4.40 10.71 6.57
N HIS A 122 4.20 11.40 7.70
CA HIS A 122 2.90 11.49 8.37
C HIS A 122 1.82 12.15 7.50
N SER A 123 2.18 13.08 6.63
CA SER A 123 1.21 13.66 5.68
C SER A 123 0.87 12.74 4.50
N LEU A 124 1.80 11.86 4.11
CA LEU A 124 1.63 10.94 2.98
C LEU A 124 1.00 9.61 3.40
N SER A 125 1.26 9.14 4.62
CA SER A 125 0.79 7.84 5.11
C SER A 125 -0.74 7.69 5.03
N PRO A 126 -1.59 8.71 5.28
CA PRO A 126 -3.04 8.58 5.13
C PRO A 126 -3.49 8.36 3.69
N LEU A 127 -2.72 8.84 2.70
CA LEU A 127 -2.99 8.61 1.28
C LEU A 127 -2.76 7.15 0.87
N ILE A 128 -1.95 6.42 1.64
CA ILE A 128 -1.63 5.00 1.44
C ILE A 128 -2.55 4.11 2.28
N VAL A 129 -2.67 4.43 3.57
CA VAL A 129 -3.45 3.67 4.55
C VAL A 129 -4.96 3.87 4.36
N GLY A 130 -5.39 5.04 3.87
CA GLY A 130 -6.80 5.32 3.58
C GLY A 130 -7.40 4.39 2.53
N PRO A 131 -6.80 4.24 1.33
CA PRO A 131 -7.23 3.24 0.35
C PRO A 131 -7.22 1.83 0.92
N PHE A 132 -6.23 1.47 1.75
CA PHE A 132 -6.18 0.15 2.39
C PHE A 132 -7.43 -0.13 3.24
N PHE A 133 -7.79 0.76 4.17
CA PHE A 133 -9.01 0.59 4.96
C PHE A 133 -10.26 0.63 4.08
N TYR A 134 -10.30 1.53 3.09
CA TYR A 134 -11.40 1.59 2.13
C TYR A 134 -11.65 0.22 1.49
N TYR A 135 -10.62 -0.42 0.95
CA TYR A 135 -10.76 -1.72 0.25
C TYR A 135 -11.12 -2.88 1.18
N ILE A 136 -10.63 -2.89 2.42
CA ILE A 136 -10.98 -3.93 3.40
C ILE A 136 -12.48 -3.89 3.72
N PHE A 137 -13.03 -2.70 3.90
CA PHE A 137 -14.40 -2.50 4.36
C PHE A 137 -15.39 -2.25 3.22
N GLU A 138 -14.91 -2.19 1.96
CA GLU A 138 -15.75 -1.85 0.80
C GLU A 138 -16.98 -2.76 0.65
N LYS A 139 -16.81 -4.06 0.94
CA LYS A 139 -17.90 -5.04 0.84
C LYS A 139 -18.86 -5.02 2.04
N ARG A 140 -18.51 -4.31 3.11
CA ARG A 140 -19.25 -4.27 4.37
C ARG A 140 -20.01 -2.96 4.57
N ILE A 141 -19.57 -1.88 3.93
CA ILE A 141 -20.19 -0.56 4.03
C ILE A 141 -20.66 -0.14 2.64
N GLU A 142 -21.97 -0.17 2.43
CA GLU A 142 -22.57 0.13 1.13
C GLU A 142 -22.46 1.61 0.76
N ASP A 143 -22.74 2.52 1.71
CA ASP A 143 -22.59 3.95 1.47
C ASP A 143 -21.11 4.34 1.41
N LYS A 144 -20.67 4.70 0.20
CA LYS A 144 -19.28 5.09 -0.07
C LYS A 144 -18.83 6.34 0.70
N ASN A 145 -19.74 7.27 1.04
CA ASN A 145 -19.39 8.42 1.87
C ASN A 145 -19.11 7.99 3.31
N ILE A 146 -19.95 7.10 3.86
CA ILE A 146 -19.74 6.51 5.19
C ILE A 146 -18.45 5.70 5.21
N LEU A 147 -18.17 4.91 4.16
CA LEU A 147 -16.93 4.14 4.04
C LEU A 147 -15.69 5.04 4.05
N ILE A 148 -15.72 6.19 3.37
CA ILE A 148 -14.60 7.15 3.37
C ILE A 148 -14.39 7.72 4.78
N LEU A 149 -15.46 8.20 5.43
CA LEU A 149 -15.37 8.73 6.79
C LEU A 149 -14.90 7.68 7.80
N PHE A 150 -15.40 6.44 7.66
CA PHE A 150 -14.97 5.31 8.48
C PHE A 150 -13.49 4.99 8.28
N SER A 151 -13.01 5.01 7.03
CA SER A 151 -11.59 4.80 6.73
C SER A 151 -10.71 5.89 7.36
N VAL A 152 -11.14 7.15 7.32
CA VAL A 152 -10.45 8.27 7.98
C VAL A 152 -10.41 8.10 9.50
N ALA A 153 -11.52 7.68 10.12
CA ALA A 153 -11.57 7.42 11.55
C ALA A 153 -10.60 6.30 11.96
N LEU A 154 -10.45 5.26 11.14
CA LEU A 154 -9.47 4.20 11.36
C LEU A 154 -8.03 4.70 11.21
N ILE A 155 -7.72 5.56 10.24
CA ILE A 155 -6.40 6.20 10.11
C ILE A 155 -6.06 6.95 11.40
N PHE A 156 -6.98 7.76 11.92
CA PHE A 156 -6.74 8.51 13.17
C PHE A 156 -6.56 7.61 14.38
N SER A 157 -7.38 6.56 14.50
CA SER A 157 -7.25 5.61 15.60
C SER A 157 -5.89 4.90 15.54
N TRP A 158 -5.46 4.51 14.35
CA TRP A 158 -4.16 3.88 14.14
C TRP A 158 -2.99 4.82 14.42
N ALA A 159 -3.03 6.03 13.85
CA ALA A 159 -2.00 7.04 14.05
C ALA A 159 -1.86 7.39 15.54
N LEU A 160 -2.97 7.61 16.24
CA LEU A 160 -2.93 7.89 17.67
C LEU A 160 -2.26 6.77 18.48
N VAL A 161 -2.59 5.50 18.18
CA VAL A 161 -1.94 4.37 18.85
C VAL A 161 -0.44 4.34 18.52
N TRP A 162 -0.07 4.61 17.27
CA TRP A 162 1.33 4.67 16.85
C TRP A 162 2.10 5.77 17.58
N GLU A 163 1.62 7.02 17.56
CA GLU A 163 2.28 8.15 18.21
C GLU A 163 2.40 7.96 19.72
N VAL A 164 1.39 7.37 20.36
CA VAL A 164 1.45 7.05 21.79
C VAL A 164 2.53 6.01 22.05
N LEU A 165 2.61 4.95 21.25
CA LEU A 165 3.66 3.95 21.38
C LEU A 165 5.03 4.60 21.18
N GLU A 166 5.22 5.34 20.09
CA GLU A 166 6.47 6.03 19.75
C GLU A 166 6.93 6.95 20.89
N TYR A 167 6.03 7.77 21.43
CA TYR A 167 6.29 8.60 22.60
C TYR A 167 6.80 7.78 23.82
N PHE A 168 6.17 6.64 24.12
CA PHE A 168 6.65 5.76 25.20
C PHE A 168 8.01 5.12 24.86
N PHE A 169 8.22 4.72 23.61
CA PHE A 169 9.47 4.14 23.15
C PHE A 169 10.63 5.15 23.25
N ASP A 170 10.44 6.38 22.78
CA ASP A 170 11.40 7.48 22.88
C ASP A 170 11.78 7.82 24.32
N LEU A 171 10.80 7.80 25.23
CA LEU A 171 11.03 8.12 26.64
C LEU A 171 11.74 7.00 27.42
N TYR A 172 11.32 5.75 27.23
CA TYR A 172 11.67 4.67 28.15
C TYR A 172 12.65 3.65 27.59
N LEU A 173 12.72 3.51 26.26
CA LEU A 173 13.53 2.47 25.62
C LEU A 173 14.73 3.03 24.88
N ALA A 174 14.94 4.35 24.93
CA ALA A 174 16.01 5.07 24.23
C ALA A 174 16.12 4.66 22.75
N THR A 175 15.03 4.15 22.20
CA THR A 175 14.84 3.99 20.76
C THR A 175 14.75 5.40 20.26
N PHE A 176 15.79 5.85 19.55
CA PHE A 176 15.86 7.19 19.00
C PHE A 176 15.01 7.21 17.72
N THR A 177 13.69 7.15 17.89
CA THR A 177 12.73 7.15 16.79
C THR A 177 12.73 8.52 16.12
N THR A 178 12.38 8.51 14.83
CA THR A 178 12.89 9.51 13.92
C THR A 178 12.04 10.79 13.86
N GLY A 179 12.19 11.66 14.86
CA GLY A 179 11.62 13.02 14.89
C GLY A 179 12.14 13.84 16.07
N VAL A 180 12.50 13.13 17.15
CA VAL A 180 13.07 13.67 18.38
C VAL A 180 14.56 13.98 18.26
N LYS A 181 15.37 13.14 17.60
CA LYS A 181 16.84 13.33 17.54
C LYS A 181 17.43 13.09 16.15
N ILE A 182 18.40 13.92 15.75
CA ILE A 182 19.22 13.73 14.54
C ILE A 182 20.64 13.33 14.95
N ARG A 183 21.19 12.31 14.30
CA ARG A 183 22.60 11.91 14.49
C ARG A 183 23.53 12.97 13.91
N VAL A 184 24.48 13.45 14.71
CA VAL A 184 25.52 14.39 14.29
C VAL A 184 26.45 13.72 13.28
N PHE A 185 26.94 14.47 12.30
CA PHE A 185 27.77 13.98 11.19
C PHE A 185 29.02 13.19 11.64
N ASN A 186 29.51 13.43 12.86
CA ASN A 186 30.65 12.72 13.46
C ASN A 186 30.29 11.32 14.03
N GLY A 187 29.04 10.88 13.89
CA GLY A 187 28.63 9.47 13.95
C GLY A 187 28.25 8.91 15.32
N SER A 188 28.69 9.53 16.43
CA SER A 188 28.46 9.03 17.80
C SER A 188 27.48 9.86 18.64
N GLU A 189 27.23 11.11 18.28
CA GLU A 189 26.38 12.02 19.05
C GLU A 189 25.01 12.21 18.40
N PHE A 190 23.99 12.42 19.22
CA PHE A 190 22.64 12.76 18.79
C PHE A 190 22.29 14.15 19.30
N ILE A 191 21.76 15.01 18.44
CA ILE A 191 21.20 16.30 18.83
C ILE A 191 19.69 16.13 18.88
N GLN A 192 19.10 16.53 20.00
CA GLN A 192 17.66 16.62 20.12
C GLN A 192 17.15 17.80 19.29
N VAL A 193 16.23 17.52 18.37
CA VAL A 193 15.64 18.50 17.45
C VAL A 193 14.27 18.94 17.94
N MET A 194 13.54 18.03 18.58
CA MET A 194 12.23 18.26 19.17
C MET A 194 12.10 17.42 20.45
N ASP A 195 11.27 17.83 21.40
CA ASP A 195 10.90 16.94 22.50
C ASP A 195 9.84 15.91 22.05
N PRO A 196 9.82 14.69 22.62
CA PRO A 196 8.94 13.61 22.16
C PRO A 196 7.45 13.95 22.16
N LEU A 197 6.99 14.80 23.10
CA LEU A 197 5.57 15.16 23.16
C LEU A 197 5.22 16.10 22.01
N THR A 198 6.04 17.12 21.79
CA THR A 198 5.85 18.06 20.67
C THR A 198 5.91 17.33 19.34
N ASP A 199 6.82 16.37 19.19
CA ASP A 199 6.97 15.53 18.00
C ASP A 199 5.67 14.80 17.67
N ALA A 200 5.17 13.99 18.62
CA ALA A 200 3.90 13.26 18.51
C ALA A 200 2.70 14.18 18.19
N ILE A 201 2.68 15.40 18.73
CA ILE A 201 1.63 16.39 18.41
C ILE A 201 1.73 16.81 16.94
N TYR A 202 2.93 17.13 16.45
CA TYR A 202 3.12 17.48 15.04
C TYR A 202 2.76 16.31 14.12
N ASP A 203 3.11 15.08 14.47
CA ASP A 203 2.78 13.90 13.66
C ASP A 203 1.29 13.66 13.54
N MET A 204 0.56 13.83 14.64
CA MET A 204 -0.90 13.84 14.61
C MET A 204 -1.44 14.95 13.70
N LEU A 205 -0.89 16.17 13.77
CA LEU A 205 -1.33 17.29 12.92
C LEU A 205 -1.08 17.01 11.43
N PHE A 206 0.09 16.51 11.06
CA PHE A 206 0.41 16.17 9.67
C PHE A 206 -0.43 14.98 9.18
N THR A 207 -0.73 14.02 10.04
CA THR A 207 -1.66 12.92 9.76
C THR A 207 -3.09 13.42 9.51
N ILE A 208 -3.56 14.42 10.28
CA ILE A 208 -4.85 15.10 10.03
C ILE A 208 -4.89 15.75 8.65
N ILE A 209 -3.82 16.45 8.27
CA ILE A 209 -3.74 17.07 6.94
C ILE A 209 -3.81 16.00 5.85
N GLY A 210 -2.99 14.94 5.96
CA GLY A 210 -2.99 13.84 4.99
C GLY A 210 -4.36 13.15 4.88
N ALA A 211 -5.02 12.88 6.01
CA ALA A 211 -6.32 12.24 6.04
C ALA A 211 -7.42 13.12 5.44
N ALA A 212 -7.36 14.44 5.65
CA ALA A 212 -8.27 15.38 5.01
C ALA A 212 -8.08 15.41 3.49
N VAL A 213 -6.83 15.38 3.00
CA VAL A 213 -6.53 15.29 1.56
C VAL A 213 -7.07 13.98 0.98
N PHE A 214 -6.83 12.85 1.64
CA PHE A 214 -7.40 11.55 1.25
C PHE A 214 -8.93 11.63 1.12
N ALA A 215 -9.61 12.12 2.16
CA ALA A 215 -11.07 12.24 2.19
C ALA A 215 -11.58 13.11 1.05
N GLY A 216 -10.94 14.26 0.82
CA GLY A 216 -11.28 15.18 -0.27
C GLY A 216 -11.16 14.54 -1.65
N ILE A 217 -10.05 13.84 -1.92
CA ILE A 217 -9.85 13.09 -3.17
C ILE A 217 -10.91 12.01 -3.32
N ALA A 218 -11.10 11.17 -2.30
CA ALA A 218 -12.02 10.04 -2.34
C ALA A 218 -13.48 10.49 -2.54
N LEU A 219 -13.91 11.53 -1.84
CA LEU A 219 -15.26 12.10 -2.00
C LEU A 219 -15.46 12.70 -3.40
N THR A 220 -14.45 13.37 -3.93
CA THR A 220 -14.50 13.94 -5.29
C THR A 220 -14.62 12.84 -6.35
N LEU A 221 -13.83 11.79 -6.24
CA LEU A 221 -13.90 10.64 -7.14
C LEU A 221 -15.26 9.93 -7.05
N ASN A 222 -15.78 9.72 -5.82
CA ASN A 222 -17.09 9.12 -5.60
C ASN A 222 -18.22 9.95 -6.24
N ARG A 223 -18.18 11.29 -6.10
CA ARG A 223 -19.15 12.20 -6.74
C ARG A 223 -19.12 12.09 -8.27
N ARG A 224 -17.92 12.10 -8.87
CA ARG A 224 -17.76 11.97 -10.33
C ARG A 224 -18.26 10.62 -10.84
N TYR A 225 -17.96 9.54 -10.11
CA TYR A 225 -18.46 8.21 -10.46
C TYR A 225 -19.99 8.16 -10.46
N LYS A 226 -20.64 8.69 -9.41
CA LYS A 226 -22.10 8.78 -9.34
C LYS A 226 -22.68 9.56 -10.51
N GLN A 227 -22.11 10.72 -10.86
CA GLN A 227 -22.55 11.54 -12.01
C GLN A 227 -22.53 10.74 -13.31
N ILE A 228 -21.41 10.10 -13.63
CA ILE A 228 -21.24 9.31 -14.86
C ILE A 228 -22.25 8.15 -14.92
N THR A 229 -22.45 7.45 -13.80
CA THR A 229 -23.40 6.33 -13.75
C THR A 229 -24.87 6.77 -13.80
N SER A 230 -25.18 7.99 -13.37
CA SER A 230 -26.53 8.55 -13.42
C SER A 230 -26.87 9.18 -14.78
N SER A 231 -25.87 9.69 -15.52
CA SER A 231 -26.08 10.32 -16.84
C SER A 231 -26.03 9.34 -18.01
N GLY A 232 -25.70 8.07 -17.77
CA GLY A 232 -25.75 6.98 -18.74
C GLY A 232 -27.05 6.17 -18.71
N LYS A 233 -28.07 6.64 -18.00
CA LYS A 233 -29.46 6.16 -18.05
C LYS A 233 -30.34 7.22 -18.70
#